data_AF-A0A7W3NIL5-F1
#
_entry.id   AF-A0A7W3NIL5-F1
#
_cell.length_a   1.000
_cell.length_b   1.000
_cell.length_c   1.000
_cell.angle_alpha   90.00
_cell.angle_beta   90.00
_cell.angle_gamma   90.00
#
_symmetry.space_group_name_H-M   'P 1'
#
loop_
_entity.id
_entity.type
_entity.pdbx_description
1 polymer ?
#
loop_
_entity_poly.entity_id
_entity_poly.type
_entity_poly.pdbx_seq_one_letter_code
_entity_poly.pdbx_strand_id
1 'polypeptide(L)'
;MPPELRTERLEFLPYRPEHEDVFVELLRDEEVCRWMGQDLVPEPQIREVFRAILTDIYPQGRFDVWGLWLAGRYIGHAEVKPTGNVEGHELVTALAPGYWGQGLGGEAVRGLLRHAAENLGLTEAYGMVGAENTASLAMCRRLGFRHLRDVVGDDGSVTKLLVIPTAEGGSEGASRTAVEATARTPAPGADTTDGPVPAGARGAEGVTGAPGATGTAGAASGEDHLAEVAGGEDLAGATIGEGLAGAATGEGLAGAASAGEAG
;
A
#
# COMPACT_ATOMS: atom_id res chain seq x y z
N MET A 1 -2.21 -9.53 -17.11
CA MET A 1 -0.88 -8.91 -16.90
C MET A 1 -1.12 -7.51 -16.32
N PRO A 2 -0.66 -7.25 -15.08
CA PRO A 2 -0.81 -5.95 -14.44
C PRO A 2 -0.06 -4.82 -15.16
N PRO A 3 -0.43 -3.54 -14.90
CA PRO A 3 0.43 -2.40 -15.18
C PRO A 3 1.68 -2.39 -14.28
N GLU A 4 2.76 -1.75 -14.72
CA GLU A 4 3.87 -1.39 -13.81
C GLU A 4 3.44 -0.21 -12.92
N LEU A 5 3.62 -0.33 -11.60
CA LEU A 5 3.37 0.77 -10.65
C LEU A 5 4.71 1.29 -10.10
N ARG A 6 4.75 2.57 -9.70
CA ARG A 6 5.90 3.19 -9.02
C ARG A 6 5.44 4.07 -7.86
N THR A 7 6.28 4.21 -6.85
CA THR A 7 6.12 5.15 -5.72
C THR A 7 7.37 6.03 -5.63
N GLU A 8 7.71 6.57 -4.46
CA GLU A 8 8.92 7.38 -4.27
C GLU A 8 10.21 6.54 -4.37
N ARG A 9 10.17 5.31 -3.85
CA ARG A 9 11.32 4.40 -3.74
C ARG A 9 11.08 3.03 -4.38
N LEU A 10 9.82 2.59 -4.52
CA LEU A 10 9.48 1.24 -5.00
C LEU A 10 9.03 1.22 -6.47
N GLU A 11 9.39 0.13 -7.14
CA GLU A 11 8.82 -0.30 -8.42
C GLU A 11 8.06 -1.62 -8.23
N PHE A 12 6.87 -1.71 -8.83
CA PHE A 12 6.02 -2.88 -8.83
C PHE A 12 5.97 -3.38 -10.27
N LEU A 13 6.66 -4.49 -10.54
CA LEU A 13 6.77 -5.06 -11.88
C LEU A 13 6.02 -6.40 -11.93
N PRO A 14 5.27 -6.71 -13.01
CA PRO A 14 4.74 -8.05 -13.22
C PRO A 14 5.87 -9.09 -13.22
N TYR A 15 5.60 -10.28 -12.66
CA TYR A 15 6.56 -11.37 -12.68
C TYR A 15 6.85 -11.86 -14.10
N ARG A 16 8.09 -12.32 -14.30
CA ARG A 16 8.61 -12.94 -15.53
C ARG A 16 9.27 -14.26 -15.15
N PRO A 17 9.45 -15.23 -16.07
CA PRO A 17 10.02 -16.55 -15.74
C PRO A 17 11.34 -16.50 -14.96
N GLU A 18 12.16 -15.47 -15.22
CA GLU A 18 13.46 -15.24 -14.58
C GLU A 18 13.38 -14.83 -13.11
N HIS A 19 12.17 -14.58 -12.59
CA HIS A 19 11.92 -14.20 -11.19
C HIS A 19 11.50 -15.38 -10.29
N GLU A 20 11.44 -16.63 -10.80
CA GLU A 20 11.00 -17.79 -10.00
C GLU A 20 11.83 -17.97 -8.72
N ASP A 21 13.15 -17.84 -8.81
CA ASP A 21 14.05 -18.08 -7.67
C ASP A 21 13.91 -17.03 -6.55
N VAL A 22 13.69 -15.75 -6.86
CA VAL A 22 13.54 -14.69 -5.83
C VAL A 22 12.16 -14.72 -5.15
N PHE A 23 11.13 -15.16 -5.88
CA PHE A 23 9.82 -15.45 -5.29
C PHE A 23 9.89 -16.68 -4.36
N VAL A 24 10.63 -17.71 -4.78
CA VAL A 24 10.92 -18.90 -3.96
C VAL A 24 11.72 -18.53 -2.71
N GLU A 25 12.73 -17.67 -2.81
CA GLU A 25 13.52 -17.22 -1.67
C GLU A 25 12.65 -16.52 -0.61
N LEU A 26 11.73 -15.65 -1.04
CA LEU A 26 10.80 -14.95 -0.14
C LEU A 26 9.83 -15.90 0.58
N LEU A 27 9.21 -16.83 -0.15
CA LEU A 27 8.22 -17.77 0.43
C LEU A 27 8.84 -19.04 1.04
N ARG A 28 10.17 -19.04 1.22
CA ARG A 28 10.90 -20.03 2.04
C ARG A 28 11.40 -19.44 3.37
N ASP A 29 11.16 -18.17 3.63
CA ASP A 29 11.50 -17.51 4.89
C ASP A 29 10.40 -17.75 5.95
N GLU A 30 10.79 -18.32 7.09
CA GLU A 30 9.87 -18.75 8.14
C GLU A 30 9.12 -17.58 8.80
N GLU A 31 9.74 -16.39 8.91
CA GLU A 31 9.06 -15.22 9.45
C GLU A 31 8.13 -14.59 8.41
N VAL A 32 8.49 -14.62 7.12
CA VAL A 32 7.59 -14.14 6.05
C VAL A 32 6.33 -15.00 5.97
N CYS A 33 6.46 -16.32 5.88
CA CYS A 33 5.31 -17.23 5.83
C CYS A 33 4.42 -17.08 7.08
N ARG A 34 5.02 -17.01 8.28
CA ARG A 34 4.32 -16.72 9.54
C ARG A 34 3.46 -15.45 9.44
N TRP A 35 4.03 -14.35 8.97
CA TRP A 35 3.31 -13.06 8.90
C TRP A 35 2.33 -12.96 7.73
N MET A 36 2.42 -13.83 6.72
CA MET A 36 1.42 -13.99 5.64
C MET A 36 0.26 -14.93 6.00
N GLY A 37 0.28 -15.57 7.18
CA GLY A 37 -0.72 -16.58 7.56
C GLY A 37 -0.59 -17.89 6.77
N GLN A 38 0.63 -18.25 6.36
CA GLN A 38 0.89 -19.37 5.45
C GLN A 38 1.76 -20.46 6.08
N ASP A 39 1.41 -21.72 5.81
CA ASP A 39 2.27 -22.87 6.09
C ASP A 39 3.55 -22.85 5.25
N LEU A 40 4.64 -23.34 5.84
CA LEU A 40 5.89 -23.59 5.12
C LEU A 40 5.76 -24.81 4.21
N VAL A 41 5.53 -24.57 2.92
CA VAL A 41 5.39 -25.60 1.90
C VAL A 41 6.73 -25.97 1.23
N PRO A 42 6.92 -27.21 0.75
CA PRO A 42 8.11 -27.60 0.00
C PRO A 42 8.33 -26.75 -1.27
N GLU A 43 9.58 -26.41 -1.57
CA GLU A 43 9.96 -25.57 -2.71
C GLU A 43 9.28 -25.90 -4.06
N PRO A 44 9.10 -27.18 -4.47
CA PRO A 44 8.38 -27.49 -5.70
C PRO A 44 6.96 -26.90 -5.76
N GLN A 45 6.25 -26.85 -4.64
CA GLN A 45 4.90 -26.28 -4.54
C GLN A 45 4.93 -24.75 -4.65
N ILE A 46 5.95 -24.09 -4.09
CA ILE A 46 6.18 -22.64 -4.26
C ILE A 46 6.42 -22.32 -5.74
N ARG A 47 7.21 -23.14 -6.44
CA ARG A 47 7.44 -23.01 -7.88
C ARG A 47 6.18 -23.30 -8.70
N GLU A 48 5.31 -24.20 -8.26
CA GLU A 48 3.99 -24.43 -8.88
C GLU A 48 3.07 -23.21 -8.72
N VAL A 49 3.02 -22.59 -7.54
CA VAL A 49 2.32 -21.32 -7.29
C VAL A 49 2.88 -20.20 -8.19
N PHE A 50 4.21 -20.09 -8.32
CA PHE A 50 4.83 -19.11 -9.22
C PHE A 50 4.42 -19.30 -10.68
N ARG A 51 4.42 -20.55 -11.16
CA ARG A 51 4.00 -20.88 -12.53
C ARG A 51 2.53 -20.55 -12.75
N ALA A 52 1.67 -20.81 -11.77
CA ALA A 52 0.25 -20.46 -11.85
C ALA A 52 0.02 -18.95 -12.05
N ILE A 53 0.85 -18.08 -11.47
CA ILE A 53 0.81 -16.64 -11.75
C ILE A 53 0.99 -16.37 -13.26
N LEU A 54 1.98 -17.02 -13.88
CA LEU A 54 2.32 -16.84 -15.29
C LEU A 54 1.35 -17.55 -16.26
N THR A 55 0.79 -18.71 -15.90
CA THR A 55 0.00 -19.57 -16.80
C THR A 55 -1.52 -19.50 -16.60
N ASP A 56 -2.00 -19.07 -15.43
CA ASP A 56 -3.42 -19.02 -15.09
C ASP A 56 -3.87 -17.59 -14.71
N ILE A 57 -3.23 -16.97 -13.71
CA ILE A 57 -3.64 -15.65 -13.20
C ILE A 57 -3.49 -14.55 -14.26
N TYR A 58 -2.28 -14.38 -14.82
CA TYR A 58 -2.00 -13.32 -15.79
C TYR A 58 -2.68 -13.46 -17.16
N PRO A 59 -2.87 -14.68 -17.73
CA PRO A 59 -3.58 -14.85 -19.01
C PRO A 59 -5.11 -14.72 -18.89
N GLN A 60 -5.70 -15.09 -17.75
CA GLN A 60 -7.14 -14.97 -17.52
C GLN A 60 -7.54 -13.63 -16.87
N GLY A 61 -6.56 -12.86 -16.35
CA GLY A 61 -6.81 -11.56 -15.72
C GLY A 61 -7.53 -11.67 -14.38
N ARG A 62 -7.32 -12.76 -13.62
CA ARG A 62 -8.07 -13.08 -12.39
C ARG A 62 -7.89 -12.03 -11.29
N PHE A 63 -6.67 -11.55 -11.13
CA PHE A 63 -6.27 -10.49 -10.21
C PHE A 63 -4.84 -10.04 -10.55
N ASP A 64 -4.42 -8.91 -9.98
CA ASP A 64 -3.11 -8.33 -10.27
C ASP A 64 -2.08 -8.66 -9.18
N VAL A 65 -0.86 -8.99 -9.64
CA VAL A 65 0.24 -9.53 -8.83
C VAL A 65 1.55 -8.93 -9.30
N TRP A 66 2.43 -8.57 -8.37
CA TRP A 66 3.77 -8.05 -8.64
C TRP A 66 4.81 -8.64 -7.68
N GLY A 67 6.08 -8.50 -8.05
CA GLY A 67 7.14 -8.34 -7.06
C GLY A 67 7.25 -6.89 -6.59
N LEU A 68 8.13 -6.64 -5.63
CA LEU A 68 8.51 -5.29 -5.19
C LEU A 68 10.01 -5.12 -5.37
N TRP A 69 10.42 -4.02 -6.00
CA TRP A 69 11.82 -3.69 -6.24
C TRP A 69 12.20 -2.34 -5.63
N LEU A 70 13.40 -2.25 -5.08
CA LEU A 70 14.03 -1.04 -4.55
C LEU A 70 15.41 -0.87 -5.20
N ALA A 71 15.58 0.21 -5.98
CA ALA A 71 16.80 0.46 -6.75
C ALA A 71 17.30 -0.76 -7.55
N GLY A 72 16.37 -1.46 -8.23
CA GLY A 72 16.64 -2.65 -9.04
C GLY A 72 16.84 -3.96 -8.27
N ARG A 73 16.87 -3.96 -6.93
CA ARG A 73 16.89 -5.20 -6.13
C ARG A 73 15.48 -5.63 -5.76
N TYR A 74 15.17 -6.91 -5.88
CA TYR A 74 13.94 -7.49 -5.34
C TYR A 74 13.93 -7.38 -3.81
N ILE A 75 12.78 -7.04 -3.23
CA ILE A 75 12.59 -6.86 -1.78
C ILE A 75 11.36 -7.57 -1.21
N GLY A 76 10.48 -8.10 -2.05
CA GLY A 76 9.17 -8.57 -1.62
C GLY A 76 8.17 -8.76 -2.76
N HIS A 77 6.90 -8.84 -2.40
CA HIS A 77 5.80 -9.29 -3.24
C HIS A 77 4.52 -8.50 -2.90
N ALA A 78 3.65 -8.29 -3.89
CA ALA A 78 2.35 -7.67 -3.70
C ALA A 78 1.24 -8.30 -4.57
N GLU A 79 -0.01 -8.23 -4.11
CA GLU A 79 -1.21 -8.63 -4.85
C GLU A 79 -2.35 -7.61 -4.58
N VAL A 80 -3.27 -7.45 -5.54
CA VAL A 80 -4.61 -6.92 -5.28
C VAL A 80 -5.61 -7.88 -5.89
N LYS A 81 -6.40 -8.56 -5.05
CA LYS A 81 -7.27 -9.67 -5.47
C LYS A 81 -8.64 -9.64 -4.81
N PRO A 82 -9.67 -10.25 -5.42
CA PRO A 82 -10.92 -10.54 -4.72
C PRO A 82 -10.66 -11.38 -3.46
N THR A 83 -11.34 -11.06 -2.36
CA THR A 83 -11.27 -11.84 -1.11
C THR A 83 -12.56 -12.62 -0.89
N GLY A 84 -12.47 -13.81 -0.27
CA GLY A 84 -13.66 -14.59 0.10
C GLY A 84 -14.40 -14.06 1.33
N ASN A 85 -13.81 -13.08 2.04
CA ASN A 85 -14.30 -12.60 3.33
C ASN A 85 -15.42 -11.56 3.27
N VAL A 86 -15.54 -10.85 2.14
CA VAL A 86 -16.43 -9.71 1.85
C VAL A 86 -16.51 -9.52 0.33
N GLU A 87 -17.55 -8.87 -0.18
CA GLU A 87 -17.56 -8.38 -1.57
C GLU A 87 -16.58 -7.21 -1.70
N GLY A 88 -15.39 -7.47 -2.26
CA GLY A 88 -14.33 -6.46 -2.37
C GLY A 88 -12.98 -7.08 -2.72
N HIS A 89 -11.95 -6.22 -2.76
CA HIS A 89 -10.56 -6.66 -2.98
C HIS A 89 -9.70 -6.44 -1.74
N GLU A 90 -8.80 -7.38 -1.52
CA GLU A 90 -7.80 -7.40 -0.47
C GLU A 90 -6.44 -7.02 -1.04
N LEU A 91 -5.71 -6.20 -0.29
CA LEU A 91 -4.34 -5.79 -0.60
C LEU A 91 -3.39 -6.74 0.12
N VAL A 92 -2.56 -7.45 -0.64
CA VAL A 92 -1.48 -8.28 -0.10
C VAL A 92 -0.15 -7.56 -0.32
N THR A 93 0.70 -7.48 0.70
CA THR A 93 2.14 -7.19 0.51
C THR A 93 2.94 -7.98 1.53
N ALA A 94 4.07 -8.53 1.10
CA ALA A 94 5.08 -9.12 1.97
C ALA A 94 6.47 -8.61 1.58
N LEU A 95 7.33 -8.36 2.56
CA LEU A 95 8.71 -7.93 2.37
C LEU A 95 9.67 -8.94 3.00
N ALA A 96 10.84 -9.14 2.40
CA ALA A 96 11.91 -9.94 3.01
C ALA A 96 12.46 -9.20 4.27
N PRO A 97 12.90 -9.91 5.33
CA PRO A 97 13.18 -9.30 6.64
C PRO A 97 14.19 -8.14 6.63
N GLY A 98 15.18 -8.17 5.74
CA GLY A 98 16.16 -7.09 5.57
C GLY A 98 15.60 -5.72 5.12
N TYR A 99 14.30 -5.65 4.80
CA TYR A 99 13.60 -4.43 4.36
C TYR A 99 12.52 -3.95 5.34
N TRP A 100 12.40 -4.57 6.52
CA TRP A 100 11.51 -4.13 7.59
C TRP A 100 12.03 -2.89 8.32
N GLY A 101 11.18 -2.24 9.14
CA GLY A 101 11.47 -0.97 9.84
C GLY A 101 11.70 0.27 8.95
N GLN A 102 11.86 0.12 7.64
CA GLN A 102 12.23 1.17 6.69
C GLN A 102 11.03 1.93 6.08
N GLY A 103 9.83 1.71 6.62
CA GLY A 103 8.56 2.25 6.12
C GLY A 103 8.11 1.72 4.76
N LEU A 104 8.87 0.80 4.15
CA LEU A 104 8.66 0.31 2.78
C LEU A 104 7.30 -0.39 2.61
N GLY A 105 6.85 -1.19 3.57
CA GLY A 105 5.52 -1.82 3.51
C GLY A 105 4.37 -0.79 3.48
N GLY A 106 4.49 0.27 4.29
CA GLY A 106 3.51 1.36 4.30
C GLY A 106 3.54 2.22 3.02
N GLU A 107 4.65 2.21 2.29
CA GLU A 107 4.72 2.76 0.93
C GLU A 107 4.11 1.81 -0.11
N ALA A 108 4.37 0.50 0.02
CA ALA A 108 3.81 -0.53 -0.84
C ALA A 108 2.27 -0.51 -0.82
N VAL A 109 1.67 -0.50 0.38
CA VAL A 109 0.21 -0.43 0.56
C VAL A 109 -0.39 0.84 -0.06
N ARG A 110 0.29 2.00 -0.01
CA ARG A 110 -0.18 3.23 -0.70
C ARG A 110 -0.11 3.09 -2.23
N GLY A 111 0.89 2.40 -2.76
CA GLY A 111 0.96 2.08 -4.19
C GLY A 111 -0.22 1.22 -4.65
N LEU A 112 -0.58 0.21 -3.85
CA LEU A 112 -1.74 -0.65 -4.11
C LEU A 112 -3.08 0.06 -3.94
N LEU A 113 -3.24 0.92 -2.91
CA LEU A 113 -4.45 1.72 -2.72
C LEU A 113 -4.73 2.65 -3.90
N ARG A 114 -3.68 3.29 -4.43
CA ARG A 114 -3.80 4.13 -5.61
C ARG A 114 -4.19 3.32 -6.84
N HIS A 115 -3.61 2.14 -7.06
CA HIS A 115 -4.00 1.24 -8.14
C HIS A 115 -5.46 0.76 -8.00
N ALA A 116 -5.89 0.41 -6.78
CA ALA A 116 -7.27 0.03 -6.48
C ALA A 116 -8.27 1.15 -6.84
N ALA A 117 -7.96 2.41 -6.53
CA ALA A 117 -8.76 3.57 -6.96
C ALA A 117 -8.68 3.82 -8.48
N GLU A 118 -7.47 4.01 -9.03
CA GLU A 118 -7.24 4.57 -10.37
C GLU A 118 -7.39 3.55 -11.50
N ASN A 119 -7.16 2.26 -11.24
CA ASN A 119 -7.16 1.21 -12.27
C ASN A 119 -8.31 0.21 -12.10
N LEU A 120 -8.66 -0.13 -10.86
CA LEU A 120 -9.74 -1.08 -10.56
C LEU A 120 -11.08 -0.39 -10.24
N GLY A 121 -11.10 0.94 -10.04
CA GLY A 121 -12.32 1.71 -9.76
C GLY A 121 -12.96 1.41 -8.39
N LEU A 122 -12.22 0.78 -7.48
CA LEU A 122 -12.67 0.41 -6.15
C LEU A 122 -12.77 1.65 -5.26
N THR A 123 -13.78 1.70 -4.39
CA THR A 123 -14.00 2.79 -3.42
C THR A 123 -13.43 2.49 -2.03
N GLU A 124 -13.23 1.22 -1.72
CA GLU A 124 -12.59 0.71 -0.51
C GLU A 124 -11.79 -0.56 -0.82
N ALA A 125 -10.83 -0.85 0.05
CA ALA A 125 -9.98 -2.03 -0.03
C ALA A 125 -9.78 -2.64 1.36
N TYR A 126 -9.50 -3.93 1.37
CA TYR A 126 -9.43 -4.76 2.57
C TYR A 126 -8.01 -5.23 2.86
N GLY A 127 -7.76 -5.66 4.10
CA GLY A 127 -6.51 -6.29 4.50
C GLY A 127 -6.72 -7.22 5.67
N MET A 128 -6.28 -8.47 5.53
CA MET A 128 -6.21 -9.46 6.61
C MET A 128 -4.88 -9.30 7.35
N VAL A 129 -4.89 -9.25 8.69
CA VAL A 129 -3.66 -9.15 9.51
C VAL A 129 -3.82 -9.98 10.79
N GLY A 130 -2.92 -10.93 11.05
CA GLY A 130 -2.91 -11.72 12.28
C GLY A 130 -2.92 -10.85 13.54
N ALA A 131 -3.67 -11.23 14.58
CA ALA A 131 -3.87 -10.41 15.77
C ALA A 131 -2.58 -10.17 16.57
N GLU A 132 -1.62 -11.07 16.44
CA GLU A 132 -0.26 -11.01 16.97
C GLU A 132 0.76 -10.26 16.07
N ASN A 133 0.42 -9.92 14.82
CA ASN A 133 1.23 -9.03 13.97
C ASN A 133 1.04 -7.55 14.36
N THR A 134 1.57 -7.18 15.53
CA THR A 134 1.44 -5.84 16.10
C THR A 134 1.99 -4.73 15.22
N ALA A 135 3.10 -4.97 14.51
CA ALA A 135 3.72 -3.98 13.61
C ALA A 135 2.82 -3.68 12.39
N SER A 136 2.26 -4.70 11.75
CA SER A 136 1.33 -4.46 10.62
C SER A 136 -0.01 -3.90 11.08
N LEU A 137 -0.51 -4.27 12.25
CA LEU A 137 -1.67 -3.60 12.85
C LEU A 137 -1.39 -2.12 13.15
N ALA A 138 -0.19 -1.76 13.61
CA ALA A 138 0.23 -0.37 13.82
C ALA A 138 0.41 0.39 12.49
N MET A 139 0.99 -0.25 11.47
CA MET A 139 1.10 0.29 10.12
C MET A 139 -0.27 0.59 9.52
N CYS A 140 -1.20 -0.37 9.55
CA CYS A 140 -2.55 -0.23 9.04
C CYS A 140 -3.31 0.90 9.74
N ARG A 141 -3.25 0.98 11.08
CA ARG A 141 -3.82 2.10 11.85
C ARG A 141 -3.26 3.45 11.41
N ARG A 142 -1.94 3.56 11.22
CA ARG A 142 -1.26 4.77 10.74
C ARG A 142 -1.61 5.14 9.28
N LEU A 143 -1.98 4.16 8.46
CA LEU A 143 -2.47 4.38 7.10
C LEU A 143 -3.96 4.78 7.05
N GLY A 144 -4.73 4.58 8.12
CA GLY A 144 -6.15 4.90 8.19
C GLY A 144 -7.10 3.70 8.06
N PHE A 145 -6.58 2.46 8.06
CA PHE A 145 -7.42 1.26 8.12
C PHE A 145 -8.21 1.21 9.42
N ARG A 146 -9.49 0.85 9.30
CA ARG A 146 -10.40 0.58 10.41
C ARG A 146 -10.58 -0.92 10.56
N HIS A 147 -10.66 -1.40 11.79
CA HIS A 147 -11.07 -2.78 12.06
C HIS A 147 -12.55 -2.96 11.73
N LEU A 148 -12.88 -4.02 10.98
CA LEU A 148 -14.25 -4.35 10.58
C LEU A 148 -14.80 -5.51 11.42
N ARG A 149 -14.05 -6.63 11.47
CA ARG A 149 -14.35 -7.80 12.29
C ARG A 149 -13.09 -8.62 12.53
N ASP A 150 -13.13 -9.48 13.54
CA ASP A 150 -12.18 -10.59 13.63
C ASP A 150 -12.71 -11.79 12.83
N VAL A 151 -11.77 -12.55 12.27
CA VAL A 151 -11.93 -13.86 11.66
C VAL A 151 -11.21 -14.84 12.58
N VAL A 152 -11.79 -16.01 12.84
CA VAL A 152 -11.19 -17.03 13.72
C VAL A 152 -10.97 -18.29 12.89
N GLY A 153 -9.73 -18.80 12.86
CA GLY A 153 -9.37 -20.05 12.19
C GLY A 153 -9.77 -21.28 13.01
N ASP A 154 -9.84 -22.45 12.37
CA ASP A 154 -10.17 -23.72 13.04
C ASP A 154 -9.12 -24.15 14.09
N ASP A 155 -7.90 -23.61 14.00
CA ASP A 155 -6.82 -23.76 14.98
C ASP A 155 -6.96 -22.82 16.19
N GLY A 156 -7.89 -21.87 16.15
CA GLY A 156 -8.07 -20.81 17.14
C GLY A 156 -7.20 -19.56 16.92
N SER A 157 -6.49 -19.45 15.79
CA SER A 157 -5.86 -18.20 15.35
C SER A 157 -6.92 -17.11 15.11
N VAL A 158 -6.50 -15.84 15.20
CA VAL A 158 -7.41 -14.70 15.02
C VAL A 158 -6.82 -13.72 14.01
N THR A 159 -7.40 -13.67 12.82
CA THR A 159 -7.02 -12.72 11.76
C THR A 159 -7.96 -11.53 11.77
N LYS A 160 -7.43 -10.31 11.78
CA LYS A 160 -8.20 -9.08 11.83
C LYS A 160 -8.52 -8.63 10.41
N LEU A 161 -9.80 -8.63 10.04
CA LEU A 161 -10.25 -8.04 8.79
C LEU A 161 -10.33 -6.52 8.96
N LEU A 162 -9.52 -5.82 8.19
CA LEU A 162 -9.42 -4.37 8.15
C LEU A 162 -9.99 -3.82 6.84
N VAL A 163 -10.51 -2.60 6.87
CA VAL A 163 -11.05 -1.89 5.69
C VAL A 163 -10.57 -0.43 5.66
N ILE A 164 -10.25 0.07 4.47
CA ILE A 164 -9.85 1.47 4.24
C ILE A 164 -10.49 1.99 2.94
N PRO A 165 -10.94 3.26 2.89
CA PRO A 165 -11.26 3.91 1.62
C PRO A 165 -10.03 3.99 0.70
N THR A 166 -10.20 3.76 -0.59
CA THR A 166 -9.10 3.84 -1.59
C THR A 166 -8.81 5.27 -2.01
N ALA A 167 -9.85 6.11 -2.07
CA ALA A 167 -9.70 7.56 -2.18
C ALA A 167 -9.16 8.12 -0.86
N GLU A 168 -8.24 9.08 -0.92
CA GLU A 168 -7.78 9.77 0.28
C GLU A 168 -8.98 10.42 0.99
N GLY A 169 -9.18 10.06 2.26
CA GLY A 169 -10.20 10.65 3.12
C GLY A 169 -9.84 12.08 3.47
N GLY A 170 -10.06 13.00 2.53
CA GLY A 170 -9.71 14.41 2.63
C GLY A 170 -10.24 15.02 3.92
N SER A 171 -9.35 15.57 4.75
CA SER A 171 -9.66 16.20 6.03
C SER A 171 -10.22 17.62 5.86
N GLU A 172 -11.27 17.77 5.04
CA GLU A 172 -11.87 19.06 4.73
C GLU A 172 -13.40 19.04 4.59
N GLY A 173 -14.04 20.08 5.13
CA GLY A 173 -15.35 20.56 4.65
C GLY A 173 -16.58 19.70 4.92
N ALA A 174 -17.24 19.90 6.06
CA ALA A 174 -18.62 19.43 6.23
C ALA A 174 -19.60 20.19 5.29
N SER A 175 -20.51 19.43 4.67
CA SER A 175 -21.79 19.88 4.10
C SER A 175 -21.74 20.81 2.86
N ARG A 176 -22.25 20.28 1.74
CA ARG A 176 -23.48 20.85 1.16
C ARG A 176 -24.27 19.91 0.26
N THR A 177 -25.58 19.97 0.42
CA THR A 177 -26.61 19.21 -0.31
C THR A 177 -26.56 19.48 -1.81
N ALA A 178 -26.61 18.42 -2.63
CA ALA A 178 -26.96 18.53 -4.03
C ALA A 178 -28.50 18.43 -4.19
N VAL A 179 -29.11 19.41 -4.86
CA VAL A 179 -30.51 19.38 -5.31
C VAL A 179 -30.51 19.72 -6.79
N GLU A 180 -31.34 19.03 -7.57
CA GLU A 180 -31.41 19.18 -9.02
C GLU A 180 -31.85 20.59 -9.47
N ALA A 181 -31.26 21.08 -10.58
CA ALA A 181 -31.81 22.19 -11.35
C ALA A 181 -31.36 22.14 -12.83
N THR A 182 -32.20 21.57 -13.69
CA THR A 182 -32.01 21.55 -15.15
C THR A 182 -32.32 22.91 -15.79
N ALA A 183 -31.38 23.53 -16.54
CA ALA A 183 -31.66 24.21 -17.83
C ALA A 183 -30.47 24.93 -18.52
N ARG A 184 -30.10 24.43 -19.72
CA ARG A 184 -30.20 25.13 -21.03
C ARG A 184 -29.36 26.41 -21.32
N THR A 185 -28.49 26.30 -22.35
CA THR A 185 -27.77 27.37 -23.07
C THR A 185 -28.71 28.40 -23.74
N PRO A 186 -28.24 29.63 -24.04
CA PRO A 186 -27.63 29.90 -25.36
C PRO A 186 -26.42 30.87 -25.39
N ALA A 187 -25.71 30.90 -26.53
CA ALA A 187 -24.70 31.91 -26.94
C ALA A 187 -25.32 32.82 -28.07
N PRO A 188 -24.66 33.77 -28.79
CA PRO A 188 -23.24 33.84 -29.20
C PRO A 188 -22.56 35.26 -29.28
N GLY A 189 -21.31 35.32 -29.80
CA GLY A 189 -20.53 36.53 -30.20
C GLY A 189 -19.30 36.78 -29.30
N ALA A 190 -18.02 36.73 -29.73
CA ALA A 190 -17.31 37.45 -30.81
C ALA A 190 -17.20 38.97 -30.54
N ASP A 191 -16.04 39.65 -30.52
CA ASP A 191 -14.62 39.33 -30.82
C ASP A 191 -13.70 40.34 -30.04
N THR A 192 -12.36 40.53 -30.08
CA THR A 192 -11.18 40.23 -30.96
C THR A 192 -9.85 40.24 -30.13
N THR A 193 -8.67 40.17 -30.77
CA THR A 193 -7.29 40.41 -30.22
C THR A 193 -7.08 41.83 -29.62
N ASP A 194 -6.02 42.18 -28.85
CA ASP A 194 -4.56 42.00 -29.05
C ASP A 194 -3.72 42.30 -27.76
N GLY A 195 -2.39 42.11 -27.79
CA GLY A 195 -1.41 42.52 -26.77
C GLY A 195 -0.47 43.66 -27.24
N PRO A 196 0.79 43.81 -26.73
CA PRO A 196 1.46 43.11 -25.63
C PRO A 196 2.15 44.07 -24.60
N VAL A 197 3.12 43.54 -23.84
CA VAL A 197 3.89 44.18 -22.74
C VAL A 197 4.84 45.32 -23.17
N PRO A 198 5.29 46.18 -22.21
CA PRO A 198 6.72 46.51 -22.09
C PRO A 198 7.28 46.31 -20.67
N ALA A 199 8.61 46.29 -20.52
CA ALA A 199 9.31 45.85 -19.31
C ALA A 199 10.41 46.80 -18.80
N GLY A 200 10.83 46.60 -17.54
CA GLY A 200 12.08 47.11 -16.95
C GLY A 200 11.89 48.00 -15.70
N ALA A 201 12.92 48.28 -14.88
CA ALA A 201 14.23 47.65 -14.64
C ALA A 201 14.96 48.43 -13.49
N ARG A 202 16.03 47.85 -12.91
CA ARG A 202 16.93 48.43 -11.86
C ARG A 202 16.28 48.53 -10.46
N GLY A 203 17.00 48.53 -9.33
CA GLY A 203 18.44 48.31 -9.01
C GLY A 203 18.55 47.95 -7.51
N ALA A 204 19.51 47.13 -7.04
CA ALA A 204 20.96 47.38 -6.87
C ALA A 204 21.31 48.04 -5.51
N GLU A 205 22.50 47.73 -4.95
CA GLU A 205 23.02 48.13 -3.62
C GLU A 205 22.26 47.46 -2.43
N GLY A 206 22.80 47.18 -1.22
CA GLY A 206 24.12 47.32 -0.57
C GLY A 206 23.92 47.24 0.98
N VAL A 207 24.87 47.04 1.90
CA VAL A 207 26.29 46.61 1.87
C VAL A 207 26.76 46.28 3.33
N THR A 208 27.78 45.43 3.55
CA THR A 208 28.53 45.18 4.84
C THR A 208 27.78 44.68 6.11
N GLY A 209 28.49 44.03 7.05
CA GLY A 209 28.00 43.90 8.45
C GLY A 209 28.44 42.70 9.31
N ALA A 210 29.73 42.58 9.65
CA ALA A 210 30.24 41.70 10.73
C ALA A 210 31.33 42.47 11.53
N PRO A 211 31.79 42.07 12.74
CA PRO A 211 31.53 40.80 13.46
C PRO A 211 31.23 40.89 14.99
N GLY A 212 30.88 39.75 15.60
CA GLY A 212 31.45 39.20 16.85
C GLY A 212 31.35 39.93 18.20
N ALA A 213 30.78 39.25 19.21
CA ALA A 213 31.01 39.48 20.65
C ALA A 213 30.87 38.17 21.46
N THR A 214 31.34 38.15 22.72
CA THR A 214 31.57 36.92 23.52
C THR A 214 30.89 36.91 24.90
N GLY A 215 30.53 35.71 25.39
CA GLY A 215 30.14 35.46 26.79
C GLY A 215 28.63 35.55 27.07
N THR A 216 28.09 35.01 28.16
CA THR A 216 28.68 34.23 29.28
C THR A 216 27.66 33.20 29.81
N ALA A 217 28.12 32.24 30.62
CA ALA A 217 27.26 31.19 31.17
C ALA A 217 26.27 31.68 32.25
N GLY A 218 25.14 30.97 32.38
CA GLY A 218 24.18 31.02 33.48
C GLY A 218 23.49 29.65 33.62
N ALA A 219 23.09 29.24 34.82
CA ALA A 219 22.66 27.88 35.12
C ALA A 219 21.40 27.82 36.01
N ALA A 220 20.78 26.62 36.06
CA ALA A 220 19.55 26.27 36.79
C ALA A 220 18.28 26.94 36.23
N SER A 221 17.08 26.35 36.24
CA SER A 221 16.60 24.98 36.55
C SER A 221 15.69 24.53 35.38
N GLY A 222 15.38 23.27 35.10
CA GLY A 222 15.27 22.10 35.97
C GLY A 222 13.82 21.62 36.00
N GLU A 223 13.38 21.02 34.89
CA GLU A 223 12.08 20.34 34.71
C GLU A 223 12.30 19.22 33.66
N ASP A 224 12.82 18.07 34.10
CA ASP A 224 12.93 16.89 33.23
C ASP A 224 11.53 16.33 32.97
N HIS A 225 10.96 16.74 31.83
CA HIS A 225 9.83 16.08 31.21
C HIS A 225 10.20 14.60 30.98
N LEU A 226 9.37 13.66 31.42
CA LEU A 226 9.58 12.24 31.14
C LEU A 226 9.42 12.00 29.63
N ALA A 227 10.53 12.07 28.91
CA ALA A 227 10.63 11.64 27.53
C ALA A 227 10.50 10.11 27.49
N GLU A 228 9.27 9.62 27.41
CA GLU A 228 9.01 8.20 27.22
C GLU A 228 9.63 7.75 25.89
N VAL A 229 10.47 6.71 25.96
CA VAL A 229 11.46 6.43 24.92
C VAL A 229 10.80 5.73 23.74
N ALA A 230 10.55 6.47 22.67
CA ALA A 230 10.20 5.91 21.36
C ALA A 230 11.43 5.18 20.75
N GLY A 231 11.69 3.95 21.21
CA GLY A 231 12.81 3.13 20.79
C GLY A 231 12.53 1.63 21.03
N GLY A 232 12.36 0.88 19.93
CA GLY A 232 11.51 -0.32 19.91
C GLY A 232 10.09 0.06 19.48
N GLU A 233 9.30 -0.75 18.76
CA GLU A 233 9.42 -2.21 18.51
C GLU A 233 9.22 -2.57 17.02
N ASP A 234 9.64 -1.71 16.08
CA ASP A 234 9.34 -1.81 14.63
C ASP A 234 10.17 -2.90 13.88
N LEU A 235 10.23 -4.10 14.46
CA LEU A 235 11.01 -5.27 14.00
C LEU A 235 10.16 -6.41 13.41
N ALA A 236 8.84 -6.40 13.54
CA ALA A 236 7.97 -7.43 12.96
C ALA A 236 7.54 -7.09 11.52
N GLY A 237 7.21 -8.11 10.74
CA GLY A 237 7.01 -7.99 9.30
C GLY A 237 5.88 -7.06 8.90
N ALA A 238 6.21 -6.10 8.04
CA ALA A 238 5.27 -5.16 7.40
C ALA A 238 4.46 -5.86 6.29
N THR A 239 3.70 -6.87 6.70
CA THR A 239 2.95 -7.80 5.88
C THR A 239 1.45 -7.61 6.11
N ILE A 240 0.70 -7.44 5.02
CA ILE A 240 -0.77 -7.47 5.06
C ILE A 240 -1.28 -8.44 4.01
N GLY A 241 -2.46 -9.00 4.28
CA GLY A 241 -3.19 -9.90 3.38
C GLY A 241 -2.69 -11.34 3.38
N GLU A 242 -3.60 -12.28 3.16
CA GLU A 242 -3.31 -13.70 3.00
C GLU A 242 -2.90 -13.95 1.55
N GLY A 243 -1.62 -14.20 1.26
CA GLY A 243 -1.13 -14.34 -0.12
C GLY A 243 -1.52 -15.65 -0.84
N LEU A 244 -1.14 -15.76 -2.12
CA LEU A 244 -1.50 -16.83 -3.06
C LEU A 244 -1.37 -18.26 -2.51
N ALA A 245 -0.34 -18.57 -1.73
CA ALA A 245 -0.11 -19.92 -1.20
C ALA A 245 -1.12 -20.33 -0.10
N GLY A 246 -1.67 -19.37 0.67
CA GLY A 246 -2.70 -19.65 1.67
C GLY A 246 -4.03 -20.09 1.03
N ALA A 247 -4.34 -19.59 -0.16
CA ALA A 247 -5.51 -20.02 -0.94
C ALA A 247 -5.36 -21.45 -1.53
N ALA A 248 -4.17 -22.06 -1.43
CA ALA A 248 -3.88 -23.40 -1.92
C ALA A 248 -4.01 -24.51 -0.85
N THR A 249 -4.01 -24.18 0.44
CA THR A 249 -4.12 -25.16 1.54
C THR A 249 -5.56 -25.45 1.99
N GLY A 250 -6.51 -24.55 1.71
CA GLY A 250 -7.94 -24.77 2.03
C GLY A 250 -8.91 -24.01 1.13
N GLU A 251 -9.64 -24.74 0.29
CA GLU A 251 -10.86 -24.37 -0.50
C GLU A 251 -10.88 -23.11 -1.39
N GLY A 252 -9.92 -22.17 -1.26
CA GLY A 252 -9.96 -20.83 -1.88
C GLY A 252 -10.08 -20.80 -3.41
N LEU A 253 -9.55 -21.82 -4.10
CA LEU A 253 -9.67 -21.93 -5.56
C LEU A 253 -11.05 -22.39 -6.07
N ALA A 254 -11.94 -22.88 -5.21
CA ALA A 254 -13.30 -23.26 -5.60
C ALA A 254 -14.27 -22.06 -5.65
N GLY A 255 -14.07 -21.04 -4.79
CA GLY A 255 -14.97 -19.89 -4.68
C GLY A 255 -15.00 -18.97 -5.90
N ALA A 256 -13.88 -18.84 -6.62
CA ALA A 256 -13.76 -17.97 -7.79
C ALA A 256 -14.44 -18.50 -9.07
N ALA A 257 -14.99 -19.72 -9.05
CA ALA A 257 -15.51 -20.41 -10.24
C ALA A 257 -17.06 -20.47 -10.32
N SER A 258 -17.80 -20.06 -9.29
CA SER A 258 -19.24 -20.29 -9.18
C SER A 258 -20.13 -19.04 -9.31
N ALA A 259 -19.55 -17.84 -9.39
CA ALA A 259 -20.28 -16.58 -9.53
C ALA A 259 -20.69 -16.23 -10.99
N GLY A 260 -20.64 -17.20 -11.92
CA GLY A 260 -20.64 -16.97 -13.38
C GLY A 260 -21.82 -17.52 -14.19
N GLU A 261 -22.75 -18.29 -13.61
CA GLU A 261 -23.92 -18.84 -14.33
C GLU A 261 -25.24 -18.64 -13.55
N ALA A 262 -25.81 -17.43 -13.64
CA ALA A 262 -27.18 -17.12 -13.20
C ALA A 262 -27.75 -15.90 -13.95
N GLY A 263 -28.13 -16.08 -15.23
CA GLY A 263 -28.69 -15.02 -16.08
C GLY A 263 -29.19 -15.52 -17.43
#